data_AF-A0A841T9M8-F1
#
_entry.id   AF-A0A841T9M8-F1
#
_cell.length_a   1.000
_cell.length_b   1.000
_cell.length_c   1.000
_cell.angle_alpha   90.00
_cell.angle_beta   90.00
_cell.angle_gamma   90.00
#
_symmetry.space_group_name_H-M   'P 1'
#
loop_
_entity.id
_entity.type
_entity.pdbx_description
1 polymer ?
#
loop_
_entity_poly.entity_id
_entity_poly.type
_entity_poly.pdbx_seq_one_letter_code
_entity_poly.pdbx_strand_id
1 'polypeptide(L)' 'MIMTTNQLLGVCLFLLQLEERMDHEGRTNIARWARRRYEWYKSRLEGAKQNAGCEADRQRTHRPARA' A
#
# COMPACT_ATOMS: atom_id res chain seq x y z
N MET A 1 -14.24 1.40 -6.89
CA MET A 1 -13.59 2.41 -6.04
C MET A 1 -12.09 2.15 -6.05
N ILE A 2 -11.29 3.02 -6.68
CA ILE A 2 -9.84 2.89 -6.74
C ILE A 2 -9.29 3.41 -5.39
N MET A 3 -8.67 2.55 -4.58
CA MET A 3 -7.99 2.98 -3.36
C MET A 3 -6.74 3.79 -3.72
N THR A 4 -6.56 4.93 -3.06
CA THR A 4 -5.35 5.75 -3.25
C THR A 4 -4.14 5.07 -2.63
N THR A 5 -2.94 5.41 -3.11
CA THR A 5 -1.65 4.89 -2.59
C THR A 5 -1.53 5.07 -1.08
N ASN A 6 -2.02 6.20 -0.54
CA ASN A 6 -2.03 6.47 0.91
C ASN A 6 -2.96 5.53 1.68
N GLN A 7 -4.11 5.18 1.12
CA GLN A 7 -5.02 4.21 1.75
C GLN A 7 -4.40 2.80 1.72
N LEU A 8 -3.73 2.42 0.63
CA LEU A 8 -2.99 1.15 0.55
C LEU A 8 -1.85 1.10 1.57
N LEU A 9 -1.10 2.19 1.73
CA LEU A 9 -0.05 2.31 2.74
C LEU A 9 -0.62 2.16 4.15
N GLY A 10 -1.74 2.82 4.45
CA GLY A 10 -2.44 2.69 5.73
C GLY A 10 -2.86 1.25 6.03
N VAL A 11 -3.38 0.52 5.04
CA VAL A 11 -3.73 -0.91 5.18
C VAL A 11 -2.48 -1.76 5.44
N CYS A 12 -1.37 -1.51 4.74
CA CYS A 12 -0.12 -2.24 4.97
C CYS A 12 0.40 -2.03 6.40
N LEU A 13 0.40 -0.80 6.90
CA LEU A 13 0.84 -0.48 8.26
C LEU A 13 -0.06 -1.13 9.32
N PHE A 14 -1.38 -1.08 9.12
CA PHE A 14 -2.33 -1.76 10.01
C PHE A 14 -2.07 -3.27 10.08
N LEU A 15 -1.83 -3.92 8.93
CA LEU A 15 -1.59 -5.35 8.88
C LEU A 15 -0.28 -5.76 9.56
N LEU A 16 0.77 -4.94 9.47
CA LEU A 16 2.03 -5.17 10.19
C LEU A 16 1.83 -5.10 11.71
N GLN A 17 1.15 -4.05 12.20
CA GLN A 17 0.85 -3.93 13.62
C GLN A 17 -0.04 -5.07 14.13
N LEU A 18 -0.98 -5.53 13.29
CA LEU A 18 -1.82 -6.68 13.60
C LEU A 18 -1.01 -7.97 13.68
N GLU A 19 -0.07 -8.19 12.76
CA GLU A 19 0.85 -9.34 12.79
C GLU A 19 1.64 -9.36 14.11
N GLU A 20 2.32 -8.26 14.44
CA GLU A 20 3.13 -8.15 15.65
C GLU A 20 2.31 -8.37 16.92
N ARG A 21 1.13 -7.74 17.02
CA ARG A 21 0.26 -7.91 18.18
C ARG A 21 -0.26 -9.33 18.32
N MET A 22 -0.69 -9.95 17.22
CA MET A 22 -1.23 -11.31 17.27
C MET A 22 -0.14 -12.35 17.53
N ASP A 23 1.08 -12.11 17.07
CA ASP A 23 2.22 -12.97 17.38
C ASP A 23 2.57 -12.90 18.87
N HIS A 24 2.58 -11.70 19.45
CA HIS A 24 2.75 -11.52 20.90
C HIS A 24 1.63 -12.17 21.72
N GLU A 25 0.39 -12.18 21.22
CA GLU A 25 -0.75 -12.86 21.87
C GLU A 25 -0.76 -14.39 21.66
N GLY A 26 0.24 -14.97 20.98
CA GLY A 26 0.32 -16.39 20.66
C GLY A 26 -0.68 -16.86 19.60
N ARG A 27 -1.35 -15.93 18.92
CA ARG A 27 -2.38 -16.17 17.89
C ARG A 27 -1.74 -16.30 16.50
N THR A 28 -0.85 -17.28 16.35
CA THR A 28 -0.03 -17.49 15.15
C THR A 28 -0.83 -17.69 13.85
N ASN A 29 -2.07 -18.19 13.92
CA ASN A 29 -2.93 -18.31 12.74
C ASN A 29 -3.36 -16.93 12.19
N ILE A 30 -3.65 -15.98 13.08
CA ILE A 30 -4.05 -14.62 12.72
C ILE A 30 -2.83 -13.83 12.25
N ALA A 31 -1.68 -13.98 12.93
CA ALA A 31 -0.42 -13.38 12.48
C ALA A 31 -0.04 -13.83 11.06
N ARG A 32 -0.12 -15.14 10.77
CA ARG A 32 0.10 -15.68 9.42
C ARG A 32 -0.91 -15.19 8.38
N TRP A 33 -2.15 -14.96 8.79
CA TRP A 33 -3.17 -14.37 7.92
C TRP A 33 -2.85 -12.90 7.62
N ALA A 34 -2.50 -12.12 8.65
CA ALA A 34 -2.14 -10.71 8.53
C ALA A 34 -0.92 -10.54 7.60
N ARG A 35 0.10 -11.39 7.77
CA ARG A 35 1.27 -11.42 6.89
C ARG A 35 0.91 -11.70 5.43
N ARG A 36 0.07 -12.72 5.17
CA ARG A 36 -0.40 -13.02 3.81
C ARG A 36 -1.18 -11.86 3.18
N ARG A 37 -2.00 -11.17 3.97
CA ARG A 37 -2.72 -9.98 3.50
C ARG A 37 -1.75 -8.83 3.23
N TYR A 38 -0.76 -8.62 4.09
CA TYR A 38 0.25 -7.59 3.92
C TYR A 38 1.00 -7.77 2.59
N GLU A 39 1.48 -8.97 2.28
CA GLU A 39 2.20 -9.23 1.02
C GLU A 39 1.32 -8.95 -0.21
N TRP A 40 0.02 -9.28 -0.15
CA TRP A 40 -0.92 -8.96 -1.21
C TRP A 40 -1.10 -7.45 -1.41
N TYR A 41 -1.33 -6.71 -0.32
CA TYR A 41 -1.48 -5.25 -0.38
C TYR A 41 -0.17 -4.53 -0.74
N LYS A 42 0.98 -5.07 -0.33
CA LYS A 42 2.31 -4.59 -0.71
C LYS A 42 2.51 -4.70 -2.22
N SER A 43 2.19 -5.85 -2.82
CA SER A 43 2.25 -6.00 -4.28
C SER A 43 1.38 -4.97 -5.00
N ARG A 44 0.16 -4.71 -4.49
CA ARG A 44 -0.71 -3.65 -5.03
C ARG A 44 -0.15 -2.25 -4.82
N LEU A 45 0.48 -1.99 -3.68
CA LEU A 45 1.11 -0.70 -3.38
C LEU A 45 2.29 -0.44 -4.31
N GLU A 46 3.13 -1.45 -4.55
CA GLU A 46 4.26 -1.33 -5.48
C GLU A 46 3.77 -1.12 -6.92
N GLY A 47 2.73 -1.84 -7.37
CA GLY A 47 2.09 -1.59 -8.66
C GLY A 47 1.45 -0.19 -8.73
N ALA A 48 0.86 0.30 -7.63
CA ALA A 48 0.30 1.64 -7.55
C ALA A 48 1.39 2.72 -7.57
N LYS A 49 2.55 2.51 -6.94
CA LYS A 49 3.71 3.41 -7.01
C LYS A 49 4.27 3.49 -8.43
N GLN A 50 4.36 2.36 -9.13
CA GLN A 50 4.79 2.33 -10.53
C GLN A 50 3.82 3.08 -11.44
N ASN A 51 2.51 2.93 -11.23
CA ASN A 51 1.49 3.68 -11.97
C ASN A 51 1.42 5.16 -11.58
N ALA A 52 1.59 5.49 -10.30
CA ALA A 52 1.67 6.86 -9.82
C ALA A 52 2.92 7.58 -10.35
N GLY A 53 4.04 6.88 -10.54
CA GLY A 53 5.20 7.41 -11.27
C GLY A 53 4.86 7.75 -12.71
N CYS A 54 4.05 6.91 -13.38
CA CYS A 54 3.57 7.14 -14.74
C CYS A 54 2.56 8.31 -14.83
N GLU A 55 1.69 8.49 -13.82
CA GLU A 55 0.79 9.66 -13.72
C GLU A 55 1.51 10.94 -13.31
N ALA A 56 2.50 10.88 -12.42
CA ALA A 56 3.32 12.04 -12.04
C ALA A 56 4.17 12.55 -13.22
N ASP A 57 4.63 11.66 -14.10
CA ASP A 57 5.31 12.01 -15.34
C ASP A 57 4.35 12.66 -16.36
N ARG A 58 3.12 12.14 -16.49
CA ARG A 58 2.05 12.77 -17.28
C ARG A 58 1.62 14.14 -16.73
N GLN A 59 1.55 14.30 -15.41
CA GLN A 59 1.21 15.58 -14.78
C GLN A 59 2.33 16.60 -14.88
N ARG A 60 3.61 16.19 -14.90
CA ARG A 60 4.74 17.10 -15.16
C ARG A 60 4.82 17.55 -16.61
N THR A 61 4.41 16.69 -17.55
CA THR A 61 4.37 17.04 -18.99
C THR A 61 3.22 18.00 -19.31
N HIS A 62 2.12 17.98 -18.54
CA HIS A 62 1.00 18.90 -18.68
C HIS A 62 1.20 20.21 -17.88
N ARG A 63 2.39 20.82 -17.93
CA ARG A 63 2.52 22.22 -17.53
C ARG A 63 2.04 23.07 -18.71
N PRO A 64 0.87 23.74 -18.65
CA PRO A 64 0.55 24.73 -19.67
C PRO A 64 1.64 25.79 -19.63
N ALA A 65 2.15 26.17 -20.80
CA ALA A 65 3.08 27.28 -20.95
C ALA A 65 2.49 28.48 -20.20
N ARG A 66 3.13 28.90 -19.10
CA ARG A 66 2.79 30.15 -18.44
C ARG A 66 3.27 31.26 -19.36
N ALA A 67 2.29 31.96 -19.94
CA ALA A 67 2.30 33.32 -20.48
C ALA A 67 3.51 33.74 -21.32
#